data_AF-A0A2R7T9A0-F1
#
_entry.id   AF-A0A2R7T9A0-F1
#
_cell.length_a   1.000
_cell.length_b   1.000
_cell.length_c   1.000
_cell.angle_alpha   90.00
_cell.angle_beta   90.00
_cell.angle_gamma   90.00
#
_symmetry.space_group_name_H-M   'P 1'
#
loop_
_entity.id
_entity.type
_entity.pdbx_description
1 polymer ?
#
loop_
_entity_poly.entity_id
_entity_poly.type
_entity_poly.pdbx_seq_one_letter_code
_entity_poly.pdbx_strand_id
1 'polypeptide(L)' 'MHTVRTLIAFAEPDIGLLLPCNVVVRETAGGDLVVGFMDPVAVLQMTDNPEVAAVAQEVRVRLERVRAALGTKSP' A
#
# COMPACT_ATOMS: atom_id res chain seq x y z
N MET A 1 -16.33 -0.29 9.81
CA MET A 1 -16.13 1.04 9.22
C MET A 1 -14.73 1.50 9.57
N HIS A 2 -13.72 1.02 8.83
CA HIS A 2 -12.30 1.17 9.18
C HIS A 2 -11.77 2.53 8.71
N THR A 3 -11.70 3.45 9.67
CA THR A 3 -11.24 4.84 9.57
C THR A 3 -9.74 4.93 9.32
N VAL A 4 -9.26 4.54 8.15
CA VAL A 4 -7.85 4.79 7.72
C VAL A 4 -7.77 5.74 6.53
N ARG A 5 -8.90 6.02 5.86
CA ARG A 5 -8.88 6.67 4.54
C ARG A 5 -8.87 8.21 4.54
N THR A 6 -8.87 8.88 5.70
CA THR A 6 -9.06 10.36 5.73
C THR A 6 -8.04 11.14 6.56
N LEU A 7 -7.28 10.54 7.48
CA LEU A 7 -6.41 11.31 8.39
C LEU A 7 -5.13 11.84 7.71
N ILE A 8 -4.50 11.07 6.81
CA ILE A 8 -3.24 11.49 6.16
C ILE A 8 -3.42 12.75 5.30
N ALA A 9 -4.52 12.85 4.55
CA ALA A 9 -4.75 13.98 3.64
C ALA A 9 -4.94 15.32 4.37
N PHE A 10 -5.35 15.31 5.64
CA PHE A 10 -5.44 16.53 6.44
C PHE A 10 -4.10 16.96 7.04
N ALA A 11 -3.22 16.01 7.33
CA ALA A 11 -1.88 16.29 7.83
C ALA A 11 -0.95 16.76 6.69
N GLU A 12 -1.04 16.13 5.53
CA GLU A 12 -0.21 16.39 4.34
C GLU A 12 -1.07 16.31 3.07
N PRO A 13 -1.67 17.43 2.62
CA PRO A 13 -2.60 17.44 1.49
C PRO A 13 -2.00 16.90 0.19
N ASP A 14 -0.73 17.22 -0.07
CA ASP A 14 -0.02 16.79 -1.28
C ASP A 14 0.21 15.28 -1.32
N ILE A 15 0.26 14.61 -0.16
CA ILE A 15 0.34 13.15 -0.07
C ILE A 15 -0.95 12.49 -0.57
N GLY A 16 -2.08 13.19 -0.48
CA GLY A 16 -3.34 12.76 -1.09
C GLY A 16 -3.23 12.48 -2.59
N LEU A 17 -2.28 13.10 -3.30
CA LEU A 17 -2.02 12.86 -4.72
C LEU A 17 -1.39 11.49 -5.01
N LEU A 18 -0.70 10.91 -4.02
CA LEU A 18 -0.04 9.60 -4.12
C LEU A 18 -0.96 8.45 -3.68
N LEU A 19 -2.20 8.76 -3.28
CA LEU A 19 -3.22 7.82 -2.84
C LEU A 19 -4.33 7.68 -3.89
N PRO A 20 -4.97 6.50 -4.03
CA PRO A 20 -4.81 5.29 -3.22
C PRO A 20 -3.59 4.43 -3.62
N CYS A 21 -3.14 3.58 -2.69
CA CYS A 21 -2.17 2.53 -3.00
C CYS A 21 -2.86 1.48 -3.89
N ASN A 22 -2.59 1.54 -5.19
CA ASN A 22 -3.19 0.64 -6.17
C ASN A 22 -2.63 -0.79 -6.01
N VAL A 23 -3.51 -1.78 -6.11
CA VAL A 23 -3.16 -3.20 -6.11
C VAL A 23 -3.52 -3.79 -7.47
N VAL A 24 -2.55 -4.45 -8.10
CA VAL A 24 -2.70 -5.13 -9.38
C VAL A 24 -2.62 -6.63 -9.13
N VAL A 25 -3.65 -7.37 -9.55
CA VAL A 25 -3.66 -8.82 -9.52
C VAL A 25 -3.70 -9.33 -10.94
N ARG A 26 -2.77 -10.22 -11.30
CA ARG A 26 -2.72 -10.85 -12.63
C ARG A 26 -2.42 -12.33 -12.50
N GLU A 27 -2.97 -13.11 -13.41
CA GLU A 27 -2.55 -14.49 -13.62
C GLU A 27 -1.42 -14.53 -14.66
N THR A 28 -0.43 -15.38 -14.43
CA THR A 28 0.66 -15.61 -15.38
C THR A 28 0.29 -16.74 -16.34
N ALA A 29 1.05 -16.88 -17.45
CA ALA A 29 0.86 -17.98 -18.39
C ALA A 29 1.03 -19.38 -17.75
N GLY A 30 1.65 -19.47 -16.56
CA GLY A 30 1.81 -20.71 -15.80
C GLY A 30 0.69 -21.00 -14.79
N GLY A 31 -0.37 -20.17 -14.74
CA GLY A 31 -1.46 -20.29 -13.76
C GLY A 31 -1.15 -19.73 -12.36
N ASP A 32 0.07 -19.21 -12.15
CA ASP A 32 0.43 -18.53 -10.90
C ASP A 32 -0.25 -17.14 -10.84
N LEU A 33 -0.83 -16.80 -9.68
CA LEU A 33 -1.31 -15.45 -9.39
C LEU A 33 -0.17 -14.57 -8.88
N VAL A 34 -0.07 -13.36 -9.41
CA VAL A 34 0.88 -12.32 -9.02
C VAL A 34 0.11 -11.10 -8.53
N VAL A 35 0.43 -10.68 -7.31
CA VAL A 35 -0.13 -9.47 -6.69
C VAL A 35 1.00 -8.44 -6.57
N GLY A 36 0.85 -7.34 -7.30
CA GLY A 36 1.75 -6.19 -7.25
C GLY A 36 1.07 -5.00 -6.58
N PHE A 37 1.83 -4.27 -5.77
CA PHE A 37 1.44 -2.99 -5.24
C PHE A 37 2.71 -2.15 -5.08
N MET A 38 2.55 -0.83 -5.16
CA MET A 38 3.65 0.08 -4.92
C MET A 38 4.00 0.09 -3.43
N ASP A 39 5.29 0.09 -3.07
CA ASP A 39 5.68 0.12 -1.65
C ASP A 39 5.27 1.47 -1.04
N PRO A 40 4.26 1.49 -0.13
CA PRO A 40 3.78 2.74 0.46
C PRO A 40 4.86 3.41 1.30
N VAL A 41 5.85 2.66 1.83
CA VAL A 41 6.97 3.26 2.56
C VAL A 41 7.83 4.05 1.60
N ALA A 42 8.26 3.44 0.49
CA ALA A 42 9.10 4.10 -0.52
C ALA A 42 8.44 5.37 -1.10
N VAL A 43 7.13 5.31 -1.38
CA VAL A 43 6.36 6.44 -1.94
C VAL A 43 6.20 7.57 -0.93
N LEU A 44 6.00 7.24 0.34
CA LEU A 44 5.73 8.21 1.40
C LEU A 44 6.99 8.68 2.13
N GLN A 45 8.19 8.23 1.74
CA GLN A 45 9.47 8.78 2.25
C GLN A 45 9.72 10.24 1.85
N MET A 46 8.84 10.84 1.04
CA MET A 46 8.95 12.24 0.59
C MET A 46 8.51 13.26 1.65
N THR A 47 8.00 12.81 2.81
CA THR A 47 7.61 13.66 3.94
C THR A 47 8.41 13.31 5.20
N ASP A 48 8.74 14.32 6.01
CA ASP A 48 9.36 14.15 7.33
C ASP A 48 8.31 13.91 8.45
N ASN A 49 7.03 13.80 8.09
CA ASN A 49 5.95 13.64 9.05
C ASN A 49 5.91 12.22 9.67
N PRO A 50 6.18 12.07 10.98
CA PRO A 50 6.26 10.76 11.62
C PRO A 50 4.93 10.01 11.67
N GLU A 51 3.80 10.73 11.68
CA GLU A 51 2.47 10.10 11.62
C GLU A 51 2.24 9.44 10.26
N VAL A 52 2.66 10.09 9.18
CA VAL A 52 2.57 9.53 7.83
C VAL A 52 3.47 8.30 7.68
N ALA A 53 4.69 8.36 8.23
CA ALA A 53 5.60 7.22 8.25
C ALA A 53 4.99 6.01 8.98
N ALA A 54 4.34 6.23 10.12
CA ALA A 54 3.65 5.17 10.86
C ALA A 54 2.52 4.54 10.05
N VAL A 55 1.71 5.35 9.37
CA VAL A 55 0.62 4.82 8.51
C VAL A 55 1.18 4.09 7.30
N ALA A 56 2.27 4.57 6.68
CA ALA A 56 2.93 3.88 5.57
C ALA A 56 3.35 2.44 5.95
N GLN A 57 3.93 2.28 7.15
CA GLN A 57 4.29 0.97 7.69
C GLN A 57 3.05 0.08 7.91
N GLU A 58 1.99 0.64 8.47
CA GLU A 58 0.75 -0.10 8.69
C GLU A 58 0.12 -0.59 7.38
N VAL A 59 0.08 0.28 6.36
CA VAL A 59 -0.45 -0.08 5.03
C VAL A 59 0.39 -1.19 4.41
N ARG A 60 1.73 -1.11 4.49
CA ARG A 60 2.63 -2.16 3.99
C ARG A 60 2.31 -3.52 4.62
N VAL A 61 2.20 -3.58 5.95
CA VAL A 61 1.87 -4.82 6.66
C VAL A 61 0.51 -5.39 6.23
N ARG A 62 -0.49 -4.53 6.01
CA ARG A 62 -1.82 -4.97 5.56
C ARG A 62 -1.79 -5.52 4.13
N LEU A 63 -1.07 -4.88 3.21
CA LEU A 63 -0.93 -5.34 1.83
C LEU A 63 -0.16 -6.67 1.74
N GLU A 64 0.88 -6.83 2.55
CA GLU A 64 1.61 -8.09 2.67
C GLU A 64 0.73 -9.23 3.18
N ARG A 65 -0.19 -8.96 4.13
CA ARG A 65 -1.18 -9.95 4.59
C ARG A 65 -2.15 -10.36 3.48
N VAL A 66 -2.59 -9.41 2.64
CA VAL A 66 -3.43 -9.71 1.47
C VAL A 66 -2.67 -10.58 0.47
N ARG A 67 -1.40 -10.26 0.18
CA ARG A 67 -0.55 -11.07 -0.71
C ARG A 67 -0.41 -12.51 -0.21
N ALA A 68 -0.14 -12.67 1.09
CA ALA A 68 -0.01 -13.98 1.73
C ALA A 68 -1.32 -14.77 1.70
N ALA A 69 -2.46 -14.12 1.95
CA ALA A 69 -3.78 -14.77 1.93
C ALA A 69 -4.18 -15.27 0.53
N LEU A 70 -3.69 -14.62 -0.54
CA LEU A 70 -3.97 -15.01 -1.91
C LEU A 70 -3.05 -16.12 -2.43
N GLY A 71 -2.10 -16.62 -1.63
CA GLY A 71 -1.20 -17.72 -2.04
C GLY A 71 -0.30 -17.36 -3.23
N THR A 72 -0.04 -16.07 -3.41
CA THR A 72 0.64 -15.54 -4.60
C THR A 72 2.15 -15.57 -4.50
N LYS A 73 2.84 -15.75 -5.64
CA LYS A 73 4.29 -15.54 -5.73
C LYS A 73 4.61 -14.05 -5.83
N SER A 74 5.75 -13.64 -5.28
CA SER A 74 6.27 -12.29 -5.49
C SER A 74 6.47 -12.05 -7.00
N PRO A 75 6.12 -10.86 -7.53
CA PRO A 75 6.56 -10.43 -8.85
C PRO A 75 8.09 -10.38 -8.94
#